data_AF-A0A4U2Y630-F1
#
_entry.id   AF-A0A4U2Y630-F1
#
_cell.length_a   1.000
_cell.length_b   1.000
_cell.length_c   1.000
_cell.angle_alpha   90.00
_cell.angle_beta   90.00
_cell.angle_gamma   90.00
#
_symmetry.space_group_name_H-M   'P 1'
#
loop_
_entity.id
_entity.type
_entity.pdbx_description
1 polymer ?
#
loop_
_entity_poly.entity_id
_entity_poly.type
_entity_poly.pdbx_seq_one_letter_code
_entity_poly.pdbx_strand_id
1 'polypeptide(L)'
;MTDILISQYFSKLYLRERGKYTVVNKEDSKKVNHPDNRSDYKKDIETTTIANYVRNIKVFFNYLYLAEREIPKKTVGIIGKLKPERKVKKTLIPDEIKKVFK
;
A
#
# COMPACT_ATOMS: atom_id res chain seq x y z
N MET A 1 22.30 -4.25 5.07
CA MET A 1 21.78 -3.08 5.81
C MET A 1 20.58 -2.45 5.08
N THR A 2 20.63 -2.28 3.76
CA THR A 2 19.54 -1.79 2.90
C THR A 2 18.28 -2.68 2.88
N ASP A 3 18.43 -4.00 2.82
CA ASP A 3 17.29 -4.94 2.82
C ASP A 3 16.41 -4.83 4.08
N ILE A 4 17.04 -4.55 5.24
CA ILE A 4 16.36 -4.41 6.53
C ILE A 4 15.52 -3.11 6.55
N LEU A 5 16.07 -2.00 6.05
CA LEU A 5 15.41 -0.70 6.01
C LEU A 5 14.16 -0.71 5.12
N ILE A 6 14.25 -1.36 3.94
CA ILE A 6 13.10 -1.52 3.03
C ILE A 6 12.02 -2.38 3.70
N SER A 7 12.39 -3.52 4.29
CA SER A 7 11.43 -4.40 4.95
C SER A 7 10.76 -3.74 6.17
N GLN A 8 11.51 -2.98 6.97
CA GLN A 8 11.00 -2.22 8.11
C GLN A 8 10.06 -1.09 7.69
N TYR A 9 10.43 -0.29 6.68
CA TYR A 9 9.61 0.80 6.16
C TYR A 9 8.29 0.30 5.56
N PHE A 10 8.29 -0.86 4.92
CA PHE A 10 7.08 -1.47 4.36
C PHE A 10 6.39 -2.44 5.32
N SER A 11 6.85 -2.53 6.57
CA SER A 11 6.16 -3.30 7.58
C SER A 11 4.76 -2.71 7.79
N LYS A 12 3.77 -3.59 7.90
CA LYS A 12 2.37 -3.23 8.16
C LYS A 12 2.26 -2.33 9.40
N LEU A 13 3.11 -2.58 10.40
CA LEU A 13 3.12 -1.88 11.67
C LEU A 13 3.54 -0.42 11.47
N TYR A 14 4.67 -0.17 10.81
CA TYR A 14 5.16 1.19 10.55
C TYR A 14 4.19 2.03 9.70
N LEU A 15 3.65 1.47 8.60
CA LEU A 15 2.73 2.20 7.72
C LEU A 15 1.40 2.56 8.40
N ARG A 16 0.94 1.73 9.36
CA ARG A 16 -0.25 2.02 10.16
C ARG A 16 0.04 3.08 11.20
N GLU A 17 1.11 2.92 11.97
CA GLU A 17 1.47 3.82 13.08
C GLU A 17 1.68 5.26 12.62
N ARG A 18 2.26 5.46 11.43
CA ARG A 18 2.50 6.81 10.91
C ARG A 18 1.27 7.51 10.33
N GLY A 19 0.26 6.77 9.86
CA GLY A 19 -0.90 7.33 9.16
C GLY A 19 -0.58 8.03 7.82
N LYS A 20 -1.62 8.57 7.18
CA LYS A 20 -1.55 9.22 5.86
C LYS A 20 -0.86 10.60 5.91
N TYR A 21 -0.09 10.89 4.85
CA TYR A 21 0.54 12.20 4.58
C TYR A 21 1.46 12.76 5.67
N THR A 22 2.00 11.89 6.55
CA THR A 22 2.89 12.28 7.65
C THR A 22 4.37 12.32 7.28
N VAL A 23 4.76 11.67 6.18
CA VAL A 23 6.15 11.57 5.73
C VAL A 23 6.34 12.40 4.47
N VAL A 24 7.40 13.22 4.48
CA VAL A 24 7.87 13.98 3.33
C VAL A 24 9.36 13.71 3.12
N ASN A 25 9.83 13.79 1.87
CA ASN A 25 11.25 13.67 1.57
C ASN A 25 12.01 14.96 1.96
N LYS A 26 11.36 16.12 1.80
CA LYS A 26 11.92 17.44 2.16
C LYS A 26 10.97 18.16 3.09
N GLU A 27 11.43 18.55 4.27
CA GLU A 27 10.60 19.23 5.28
C GLU A 27 10.05 20.57 4.77
N ASP A 28 10.83 21.33 4.00
CA ASP A 28 10.37 22.59 3.40
C ASP A 28 9.17 22.40 2.46
N SER A 29 8.99 21.22 1.89
CA SER A 29 7.84 20.94 1.03
C SER A 29 6.51 20.97 1.79
N LYS A 30 6.50 20.82 3.12
CA LYS A 30 5.29 20.95 3.95
C LYS A 30 4.72 22.37 3.90
N LYS A 31 5.60 23.38 3.81
CA LYS A 31 5.22 24.80 3.74
C LYS A 31 4.52 25.17 2.43
N VAL A 32 4.63 24.34 1.40
CA VAL A 32 4.04 24.57 0.08
C VAL A 32 2.85 23.63 -0.15
N ASN A 33 3.01 22.34 0.15
CA ASN A 33 1.99 21.33 -0.13
C ASN A 33 0.89 21.26 0.94
N HIS A 34 1.13 21.81 2.13
CA HIS A 34 0.22 21.81 3.26
C HIS A 34 -0.51 20.46 3.47
N PRO A 35 0.23 19.35 3.66
CA PRO A 35 -0.36 18.02 3.78
C PRO A 35 -1.31 17.89 4.98
N ASP A 36 -1.10 18.72 6.00
CA ASP A 36 -1.90 18.89 7.20
C ASP A 36 -3.30 19.47 6.94
N ASN A 37 -3.48 20.25 5.86
CA ASN A 37 -4.80 20.78 5.48
C ASN A 37 -5.72 19.72 4.86
N ARG A 38 -5.22 18.51 4.61
CA ARG A 38 -6.05 17.44 4.04
C ARG A 38 -6.99 16.86 5.09
N SER A 39 -8.24 16.63 4.67
CA SER A 39 -9.27 16.00 5.50
C SER A 39 -8.94 14.56 5.92
N ASP A 40 -7.98 13.90 5.25
CA ASP A 40 -7.50 12.57 5.58
C ASP A 40 -6.07 12.51 6.10
N TYR A 41 -5.51 13.65 6.51
CA TYR A 41 -4.23 13.72 7.21
C TYR A 41 -4.25 12.85 8.49
N LYS A 42 -3.15 12.12 8.75
CA LYS A 42 -2.97 11.18 9.88
C LYS A 42 -3.98 10.04 9.99
N LYS A 43 -4.95 9.91 9.07
CA LYS A 43 -5.88 8.77 9.08
C LYS A 43 -5.12 7.47 8.83
N ASP A 44 -5.69 6.39 9.34
CA ASP A 44 -5.16 5.05 9.14
C ASP A 44 -5.12 4.66 7.65
N ILE A 45 -4.09 3.90 7.29
CA ILE A 45 -3.97 3.30 5.97
C ILE A 45 -4.68 1.95 5.98
N GLU A 46 -5.63 1.77 5.07
CA GLU A 46 -6.35 0.51 4.93
C GLU A 46 -5.39 -0.65 4.59
N THR A 47 -5.73 -1.86 5.06
CA THR A 47 -4.95 -3.07 4.78
C THR A 47 -4.88 -3.40 3.29
N THR A 48 -5.94 -3.08 2.56
CA THR A 48 -6.05 -3.16 1.10
C THR A 48 -4.97 -2.33 0.41
N THR A 49 -4.81 -1.07 0.83
CA THR A 49 -3.81 -0.13 0.30
C THR A 49 -2.39 -0.62 0.59
N ILE A 50 -2.11 -1.06 1.81
CA ILE A 50 -0.80 -1.60 2.19
C ILE A 50 -0.49 -2.87 1.37
N ALA A 51 -1.45 -3.77 1.21
CA ALA A 51 -1.29 -4.99 0.41
C ALA A 51 -0.98 -4.68 -1.05
N ASN A 52 -1.61 -3.66 -1.63
CA ASN A 52 -1.35 -3.22 -2.99
C ASN A 52 0.06 -2.62 -3.14
N TYR A 53 0.52 -1.79 -2.20
CA TYR A 53 1.88 -1.27 -2.21
C TYR A 53 2.93 -2.39 -2.14
N VAL A 54 2.75 -3.34 -1.22
CA VAL A 54 3.64 -4.51 -1.09
C VAL A 54 3.65 -5.33 -2.39
N ARG A 55 2.51 -5.49 -3.07
CA ARG A 55 2.45 -6.18 -4.38
C ARG A 55 3.29 -5.45 -5.42
N ASN A 56 3.09 -4.14 -5.60
CA ASN A 56 3.79 -3.37 -6.62
C ASN A 56 5.30 -3.35 -6.40
N ILE A 57 5.73 -3.19 -5.15
CA ILE A 57 7.15 -3.22 -4.76
C ILE A 57 7.77 -4.59 -5.05
N LYS A 58 7.06 -5.68 -4.71
CA LYS A 58 7.53 -7.04 -5.04
C LYS A 58 7.73 -7.22 -6.54
N VAL A 59 6.80 -6.75 -7.36
CA VAL A 59 6.91 -6.83 -8.83
C VAL A 59 8.12 -6.05 -9.32
N PHE A 60 8.30 -4.81 -8.87
CA PHE A 60 9.42 -3.96 -9.25
C PHE A 60 10.79 -4.59 -8.92
N PHE A 61 11.00 -5.04 -7.68
CA PHE A 61 12.25 -5.68 -7.29
C PHE A 61 12.45 -7.06 -7.95
N ASN A 62 11.37 -7.82 -8.19
CA ASN A 62 11.48 -9.06 -8.97
C ASN A 62 11.90 -8.77 -10.41
N TYR A 63 11.40 -7.69 -11.03
CA TYR A 63 11.79 -7.27 -12.36
C TYR A 63 13.28 -6.89 -12.41
N LEU A 64 13.75 -6.07 -11.47
CA LEU A 64 15.16 -5.69 -11.38
C LEU A 64 16.09 -6.89 -11.16
N TYR A 65 15.66 -7.89 -10.39
CA TYR A 65 16.46 -9.10 -10.12
C TYR A 65 16.45 -10.08 -11.30
N LEU A 66 15.27 -10.38 -11.86
CA LEU A 66 15.10 -11.46 -12.84
C LEU A 66 15.31 -11.00 -14.28
N ALA A 67 14.82 -9.81 -14.64
CA ALA A 67 14.86 -9.30 -16.01
C ALA A 67 16.11 -8.45 -16.25
N GLU A 68 16.29 -7.38 -15.47
CA GLU A 68 17.37 -6.41 -15.69
C GLU A 68 18.71 -6.85 -15.09
N ARG A 69 18.71 -7.74 -14.07
CA ARG A 69 19.90 -8.19 -13.32
C ARG A 69 20.71 -7.06 -12.67
N GLU A 70 20.09 -5.91 -12.45
CA GLU A 70 20.68 -4.71 -11.81
C GLU A 70 20.94 -4.91 -10.31
N ILE A 71 20.26 -5.87 -9.69
CA ILE A 71 20.44 -6.19 -8.27
C ILE A 71 20.96 -7.62 -8.09
N PRO A 72 22.00 -7.83 -7.25
CA PRO A 72 22.65 -9.13 -7.10
C PRO A 72 21.84 -10.11 -6.24
N LYS A 73 20.88 -9.61 -5.46
CA LYS A 73 20.06 -10.42 -4.55
C LYS A 73 18.62 -9.97 -4.57
N LYS A 74 17.72 -10.94 -4.41
CA LYS A 74 16.29 -10.70 -4.20
C LYS A 74 16.03 -10.04 -2.84
N THR A 75 15.81 -8.73 -2.85
CA THR A 75 15.60 -7.90 -1.65
C THR A 75 14.24 -8.12 -0.96
N VAL A 76 13.18 -8.55 -1.67
CA VAL A 76 11.82 -8.64 -1.09
C VAL A 76 11.47 -10.03 -0.56
N GLY A 77 12.39 -10.62 0.20
CA GLY A 77 12.12 -11.80 1.01
C GLY A 77 11.48 -11.39 2.34
N ILE A 78 10.35 -12.01 2.69
CA ILE A 78 9.69 -11.90 4.01
C ILE A 78 8.84 -10.63 4.24
N ILE A 79 8.03 -10.21 3.25
CA ILE A 79 6.82 -9.44 3.57
C ILE A 79 5.64 -10.40 3.54
N GLY A 80 5.11 -10.74 4.72
CA GLY A 80 3.96 -11.63 4.88
C GLY A 80 2.77 -11.18 4.03
N LYS A 81 2.01 -12.13 3.48
CA LYS A 81 0.81 -11.81 2.71
C LYS A 81 -0.23 -11.21 3.65
N LEU A 82 -0.51 -9.92 3.51
CA LEU A 82 -1.63 -9.28 4.17
C LEU A 82 -2.92 -9.74 3.48
N LYS A 83 -3.81 -10.41 4.22
CA LYS A 83 -5.17 -10.68 3.75
C LYS A 83 -6.02 -9.43 4.02
N PRO A 84 -6.49 -8.71 2.99
CA PRO A 84 -7.43 -7.61 3.20
C PRO A 84 -8.78 -8.19 3.64
N GLU A 85 -9.40 -7.58 4.63
CA GLU A 85 -10.80 -7.86 4.97
C GLU A 85 -11.69 -7.26 3.89
N ARG A 86 -12.54 -8.09 3.28
CA ARG A 86 -13.49 -7.64 2.27
C ARG A 86 -14.80 -7.26 2.94
N LYS A 87 -15.28 -6.03 2.72
CA LYS A 87 -16.66 -5.67 3.03
C LYS A 87 -17.58 -6.46 2.12
N VAL A 88 -18.44 -7.31 2.70
CA VAL A 88 -19.44 -8.07 1.94
C VAL A 88 -20.47 -7.06 1.40
N LYS A 89 -20.61 -7.02 0.08
CA LYS A 89 -21.67 -6.23 -0.55
C LYS A 89 -23.00 -6.98 -0.38
N LYS A 90 -24.10 -6.25 -0.18
CA LYS A 90 -25.43 -6.87 -0.23
C LYS A 90 -25.62 -7.49 -1.62
N THR A 91 -25.99 -8.76 -1.64
CA THR A 91 -26.37 -9.45 -2.88
C THR A 91 -27.74 -8.95 -3.31
N LEU A 92 -27.92 -8.74 -4.62
CA LEU A 92 -29.22 -8.42 -5.19
C LEU A 92 -30.15 -9.62 -5.05
N ILE A 93 -31.42 -9.38 -4.73
CA ILE A 93 -32.45 -10.41 -4.80
C ILE A 93 -32.88 -10.62 -6.26
N PRO A 94 -33.45 -11.80 -6.62
CA PRO A 94 -33.78 -12.13 -8.02
C PRO A 94 -34.62 -11.08 -8.76
N ASP A 95 -35.52 -10.39 -8.06
CA ASP A 95 -36.35 -9.35 -8.66
C ASP A 95 -35.62 -8.02 -8.91
N GLU A 96 -34.61 -7.69 -8.10
CA GLU A 96 -33.71 -6.57 -8.37
C GLU A 96 -32.81 -6.88 -9.57
N ILE A 97 -32.33 -8.13 -9.68
CA ILE A 97 -31.56 -8.58 -10.84
C ILE A 97 -32.38 -8.43 -12.12
N LYS A 98 -33.65 -8.88 -12.13
CA LYS A 98 -34.54 -8.73 -13.30
C LYS A 98 -34.76 -7.28 -13.73
N LYS A 99 -34.70 -6.31 -12.81
CA LYS A 99 -34.82 -4.87 -13.11
C LYS A 99 -33.55 -4.25 -13.67
N VAL A 100 -32.38 -4.84 -13.41
CA VAL A 100 -31.09 -4.35 -13.92
C VAL A 100 -30.81 -4.87 -15.34
N PHE A 101 -31.29 -6.07 -15.67
CA PHE A 101 -31.03 -6.74 -16.95
C PHE A 101 -32.19 -6.67 -17.97
N LYS A 102 -33.26 -5.92 -17.68
CA LYS A 102 -34.33 -5.56 -18.62
C LYS A 102 -34.24 -4.08 -18.95
#